data_AF-A0A6A3BZ31-F1
#
_entry.id   AF-A0A6A3BZ31-F1
#
_cell.length_a   1.000
_cell.length_b   1.000
_cell.length_c   1.000
_cell.angle_alpha   90.00
_cell.angle_beta   90.00
_cell.angle_gamma   90.00
#
_symmetry.space_group_name_H-M   'P 1'
#
loop_
_entity.id
_entity.type
_entity.pdbx_description
1 polymer ?
#
loop_
_entity_poly.entity_id
_entity_poly.type
_entity_poly.pdbx_seq_one_letter_code
_entity_poly.pdbx_strand_id
1 'polypeptide(L)'
;MEIKLALGECSGSFDMEKAVCNHGLFMMSPNVWIPSTKSLRRPLRLADLNRSVLVTISHPPNQSFLVIQVDASLSPPLLMKQLYCWKRTLDMAKALCNLQREIALDNGKARCKRKRSTKKRRSSKPSECIANFPTWKELVRWARVDAQCLEERCNIGYRAAPILRLALMFANGKLDEDEITKLEQSSDPTAFQSLIPSDTETIRHLKQVHGKGNCSNNTIARDVEEIYGQYDPFQCLAYWMELVEEYESNLGN
;
A
#
# COMPACT_ATOMS: atom_id res chain seq x y z
N MET A 1 1.88 -3.67 26.26
CA MET A 1 3.09 -2.82 26.38
C MET A 1 2.80 -1.52 25.66
N GLU A 2 3.20 -0.38 26.21
CA GLU A 2 3.02 0.94 25.60
C GLU A 2 4.37 1.58 25.32
N ILE A 3 4.53 2.16 24.14
CA ILE A 3 5.73 2.88 23.69
C ILE A 3 5.31 4.28 23.25
N LYS A 4 6.07 5.30 23.64
CA LYS A 4 5.84 6.69 23.24
C LYS A 4 6.91 7.11 22.24
N LEU A 5 6.49 7.67 21.11
CA LEU A 5 7.38 8.14 20.04
C LEU A 5 7.20 9.66 19.88
N ALA A 6 8.24 10.43 20.15
CA ALA A 6 8.19 11.90 20.03
C ALA A 6 7.96 12.34 18.57
N LEU A 7 7.09 13.33 18.38
CA LEU A 7 6.80 13.95 17.09
C LEU A 7 7.86 14.98 16.67
N GLY A 8 8.70 15.44 17.60
CA GLY A 8 9.73 16.44 17.34
C GLY A 8 9.14 17.75 16.80
N GLU A 9 9.74 18.26 15.72
CA GLU A 9 9.36 19.52 15.06
C GLU A 9 7.93 19.50 14.48
N CYS A 10 7.39 18.32 14.19
CA CYS A 10 6.03 18.16 13.67
C CYS A 10 4.94 18.31 14.74
N SER A 11 5.29 18.43 16.02
CA SER A 11 4.33 18.40 17.14
C SER A 11 3.21 19.44 17.05
N GLY A 12 3.47 20.62 16.46
CA GLY A 12 2.49 21.70 16.31
C GLY A 12 1.53 21.57 15.12
N SER A 13 1.83 20.72 14.14
CA SER A 13 1.07 20.62 12.89
C SER A 13 0.65 19.18 12.53
N PHE A 14 1.08 18.20 13.31
CA PHE A 14 0.80 16.79 13.04
C PHE A 14 -0.68 16.47 13.24
N ASP A 15 -1.28 15.87 12.22
CA ASP A 15 -2.63 15.35 12.21
C ASP A 15 -2.60 13.88 11.78
N MET A 16 -2.99 12.99 12.70
CA MET A 16 -2.94 11.54 12.48
C MET A 16 -3.91 11.09 11.39
N GLU A 17 -5.10 11.69 11.31
CA GLU A 17 -6.09 11.37 10.29
C GLU A 17 -5.54 11.69 8.92
N LYS A 18 -5.03 12.90 8.74
CA LYS A 18 -4.40 13.34 7.50
C LYS A 18 -3.20 12.48 7.17
N ALA A 19 -2.32 12.19 8.13
CA ALA A 19 -1.13 11.38 7.89
C ALA A 19 -1.45 9.96 7.42
N VAL A 20 -2.50 9.34 7.96
CA VAL A 20 -2.92 7.98 7.58
C VAL A 20 -3.75 7.98 6.30
N CYS A 21 -4.62 8.96 6.10
CA CYS A 21 -5.46 9.01 4.92
C CYS A 21 -4.73 9.59 3.70
N ASN A 22 -3.55 10.21 3.89
CA ASN A 22 -2.78 10.76 2.79
C ASN A 22 -2.46 9.68 1.75
N HIS A 23 -2.93 9.88 0.53
CA HIS A 23 -2.82 8.97 -0.62
C HIS A 23 -3.40 7.55 -0.42
N GLY A 24 -4.14 7.28 0.66
CA GLY A 24 -4.84 6.01 0.91
C GLY A 24 -3.94 4.77 1.13
N LEU A 25 -2.62 4.89 1.03
CA LEU A 25 -1.68 3.76 1.11
C LEU A 25 -1.68 3.09 2.49
N PHE A 26 -1.79 3.88 3.57
CA PHE A 26 -1.88 3.32 4.92
C PHE A 26 -3.23 2.68 5.23
N MET A 27 -4.23 2.81 4.34
CA MET A 27 -5.52 2.12 4.45
C MET A 27 -5.48 0.72 3.80
N MET A 28 -4.38 0.36 3.15
CA MET A 28 -4.25 -0.95 2.51
C MET A 28 -3.89 -2.05 3.50
N SER A 29 -4.35 -3.27 3.22
CA SER A 29 -3.94 -4.48 3.96
C SER A 29 -2.42 -4.56 4.08
N PRO A 30 -1.87 -4.92 5.26
CA PRO A 30 -2.55 -5.45 6.44
C PRO A 30 -2.98 -4.39 7.47
N ASN A 31 -2.92 -3.11 7.10
CA ASN A 31 -3.25 -2.00 7.97
C ASN A 31 -4.76 -1.79 8.06
N VAL A 32 -5.23 -1.28 9.20
CA VAL A 32 -6.63 -0.93 9.45
C VAL A 32 -6.70 0.39 10.19
N TRP A 33 -7.29 1.39 9.54
CA TRP A 33 -7.69 2.61 10.21
C TRP A 33 -9.00 2.38 10.98
N ILE A 34 -9.05 2.87 12.22
CA ILE A 34 -10.22 2.78 13.09
C ILE A 34 -10.74 4.20 13.34
N PRO A 35 -11.77 4.66 12.60
CA PRO A 35 -12.25 6.04 12.68
C PRO A 35 -12.75 6.43 14.07
N SER A 36 -13.42 5.52 14.79
CA SER A 36 -13.99 5.80 16.12
C SER A 36 -12.95 6.17 17.17
N THR A 37 -11.73 5.66 17.04
CA THR A 37 -10.61 5.89 17.97
C THR A 37 -9.49 6.70 17.36
N LYS A 38 -9.63 7.15 16.10
CA LYS A 38 -8.59 7.84 15.32
C LYS A 38 -7.22 7.14 15.40
N SER A 39 -7.23 5.81 15.25
CA SER A 39 -6.03 4.99 15.43
C SER A 39 -5.76 4.08 14.25
N LEU A 40 -4.48 3.92 13.92
CA LEU A 40 -4.01 2.98 12.90
C LEU A 40 -3.57 1.68 13.56
N ARG A 41 -4.25 0.58 13.24
CA ARG A 41 -3.83 -0.75 13.65
C ARG A 41 -3.04 -1.42 12.54
N ARG A 42 -1.84 -1.90 12.83
CA ARG A 42 -1.01 -2.59 11.83
C ARG A 42 0.00 -3.57 12.44
N PRO A 43 0.46 -4.56 11.67
CA PRO A 43 1.64 -5.33 12.03
C PRO A 43 2.91 -4.48 11.96
N LEU A 44 3.72 -4.50 13.02
CA LEU A 44 5.10 -4.00 13.00
C LEU A 44 6.09 -5.15 13.09
N ARG A 45 7.10 -5.11 12.22
CA ARG A 45 8.15 -6.11 12.14
C ARG A 45 9.19 -5.85 13.23
N LEU A 46 9.55 -6.88 13.99
CA LEU A 46 10.57 -6.81 15.03
C LEU A 46 11.98 -6.77 14.41
N ALA A 47 13.00 -6.46 15.23
CA ALA A 47 14.39 -6.37 14.80
C ALA A 47 14.95 -7.67 14.18
N ASP A 48 14.36 -8.83 14.53
CA ASP A 48 14.72 -10.12 13.92
C ASP A 48 14.18 -10.32 12.49
N LEU A 49 13.41 -9.36 11.98
CA LEU A 49 12.82 -9.29 10.64
C LEU A 49 11.81 -10.40 10.29
N ASN A 50 11.66 -11.40 11.14
CA ASN A 50 10.86 -12.59 10.86
C ASN A 50 9.55 -12.61 11.65
N ARG A 51 9.48 -11.90 12.78
CA ARG A 51 8.27 -11.80 13.60
C ARG A 51 7.64 -10.43 13.45
N SER A 52 6.31 -10.42 13.44
CA SER A 52 5.53 -9.19 13.52
C SER A 52 4.64 -9.23 14.76
N VAL A 53 4.48 -8.08 15.39
CA VAL A 53 3.53 -7.84 16.48
C VAL A 53 2.44 -6.91 15.99
N LEU A 54 1.21 -7.12 16.44
CA LEU A 54 0.11 -6.23 16.10
C LEU A 54 0.19 -5.04 17.04
N VAL A 55 0.14 -3.84 16.48
CA VAL A 55 0.12 -2.62 17.27
C VAL A 55 -1.04 -1.73 16.87
N THR A 56 -1.48 -0.94 17.83
CA THR A 56 -2.38 0.19 17.63
C THR A 56 -1.59 1.48 17.85
N ILE A 57 -1.54 2.32 16.82
CA ILE A 57 -0.86 3.61 16.83
C ILE A 57 -1.93 4.69 16.91
N SER A 58 -1.80 5.61 17.88
CA SER A 58 -2.73 6.72 18.08
C SER A 58 -1.96 7.98 18.45
N HIS A 59 -2.58 9.13 18.19
CA HIS A 59 -2.08 10.44 18.61
C HIS A 59 -3.05 11.02 19.65
N PRO A 60 -2.68 11.04 20.94
CA PRO A 60 -3.55 11.63 21.95
C PRO A 60 -3.66 13.15 21.74
N PRO A 61 -4.82 13.76 22.02
CA PRO A 61 -5.01 15.20 21.86
C PRO A 61 -3.95 16.02 22.60
N ASN A 62 -3.42 17.04 21.94
CA ASN A 62 -2.44 17.98 22.49
C ASN A 62 -1.13 17.36 23.00
N GLN A 63 -0.78 16.16 22.58
CA GLN A 63 0.49 15.53 22.94
C GLN A 63 1.52 15.69 21.82
N SER A 64 2.78 15.88 22.20
CA SER A 64 3.92 15.93 21.28
C SER A 64 4.52 14.55 20.97
N PHE A 65 3.73 13.48 21.16
CA PHE A 65 4.15 12.11 20.91
C PHE A 65 2.99 11.24 20.41
N LEU A 66 3.34 10.22 19.62
CA LEU A 66 2.48 9.10 19.29
C LEU A 66 2.55 8.04 20.39
N VAL A 67 1.43 7.35 20.58
CA VAL A 67 1.31 6.20 21.47
C VAL A 67 1.19 4.94 20.61
N ILE A 68 2.11 4.01 20.81
CA ILE A 68 2.14 2.70 20.16
C ILE A 68 1.84 1.63 21.22
N GLN A 69 0.67 1.02 21.13
CA GLN A 69 0.24 -0.05 22.02
C GLN A 69 0.42 -1.39 21.33
N VAL A 70 1.12 -2.32 21.99
CA VAL A 70 1.26 -3.70 21.51
C VAL A 70 0.05 -4.49 21.94
N ASP A 71 -0.73 -4.98 20.97
CA ASP A 71 -1.95 -5.74 21.21
C ASP A 71 -1.59 -7.16 21.65
N ALA A 72 -2.07 -7.56 22.83
CA ALA A 72 -1.85 -8.91 23.36
C ALA A 72 -2.74 -9.99 22.71
N SER A 73 -3.78 -9.60 21.96
CA SER A 73 -4.73 -10.51 21.33
C SER A 73 -4.61 -10.51 19.80
N LEU A 74 -4.28 -11.68 19.24
CA LEU A 74 -4.01 -11.92 17.83
C LEU A 74 -5.28 -12.13 16.97
N SER A 75 -6.39 -11.46 17.26
CA SER A 75 -7.60 -11.60 16.43
C SER A 75 -7.51 -10.68 15.19
N PRO A 76 -7.49 -11.23 13.96
CA PRO A 76 -7.53 -10.41 12.76
C PRO A 76 -8.86 -9.65 12.68
N PRO A 77 -8.86 -8.36 12.33
CA PRO A 77 -10.09 -7.61 12.14
C PRO A 77 -10.80 -8.07 10.88
N LEU A 78 -12.07 -8.46 11.04
CA LEU A 78 -13.07 -8.42 9.98
C LEU A 78 -13.60 -7.00 9.96
N LEU A 79 -13.13 -6.16 9.03
CA LEU A 79 -13.85 -5.00 8.51
C LEU A 79 -13.09 -4.44 7.31
N MET A 80 -13.42 -4.94 6.12
CA MET A 80 -13.21 -4.21 4.88
C MET A 80 -14.58 -3.93 4.29
N LYS A 81 -15.13 -2.75 4.57
CA LYS A 81 -16.38 -2.30 3.96
C LYS A 81 -16.33 -0.89 3.35
N GLN A 82 -15.14 -0.32 3.20
CA GLN A 82 -14.91 0.83 2.33
C GLN A 82 -13.79 0.48 1.35
N LEU A 83 -13.87 0.99 0.12
CA LEU A 83 -13.00 0.74 -1.05
C LEU A 83 -13.42 -0.44 -1.95
N TYR A 84 -14.71 -0.49 -2.31
CA TYR A 84 -15.22 -1.42 -3.35
C TYR A 84 -14.52 -1.22 -4.71
N CYS A 85 -14.09 0.00 -5.03
CA CYS A 85 -13.37 0.34 -6.26
C CYS A 85 -11.95 -0.25 -6.34
N TRP A 86 -11.33 -0.63 -5.22
CA TRP A 86 -9.92 -1.08 -5.18
C TRP A 86 -9.78 -2.58 -4.87
N LYS A 87 -10.85 -3.36 -5.04
CA LYS A 87 -10.89 -4.78 -4.69
C LYS A 87 -9.67 -5.57 -5.19
N ARG A 88 -9.27 -5.38 -6.46
CA ARG A 88 -8.09 -6.06 -7.04
C ARG A 88 -6.79 -5.71 -6.30
N THR A 89 -6.56 -4.42 -6.03
CA THR A 89 -5.37 -3.94 -5.31
C THR A 89 -5.35 -4.43 -3.86
N LEU A 90 -6.50 -4.45 -3.20
CA LEU A 90 -6.64 -4.99 -1.84
C LEU A 90 -6.44 -6.50 -1.80
N ASP A 91 -6.97 -7.24 -2.77
CA ASP A 91 -6.79 -8.68 -2.90
C ASP A 91 -5.32 -9.04 -3.18
N MET A 92 -4.63 -8.25 -4.02
CA MET A 92 -3.18 -8.38 -4.23
C MET A 92 -2.39 -8.16 -2.94
N ALA A 93 -2.66 -7.06 -2.21
CA ALA A 93 -1.96 -6.75 -0.96
C ALA A 93 -2.17 -7.85 0.10
N LYS A 94 -3.41 -8.36 0.22
CA LYS A 94 -3.72 -9.51 1.07
C LYS A 94 -2.98 -10.77 0.65
N ALA A 95 -2.93 -11.07 -0.65
CA ALA A 95 -2.25 -12.25 -1.16
C ALA A 95 -0.74 -12.22 -0.85
N LEU A 96 -0.11 -11.06 -0.99
CA LEU A 96 1.29 -10.83 -0.61
C LEU A 96 1.52 -11.06 0.90
N CYS A 97 0.65 -10.53 1.75
CA CYS A 97 0.74 -10.75 3.20
C CYS A 97 0.55 -12.23 3.57
N ASN A 98 -0.40 -12.92 2.93
CA ASN A 98 -0.62 -14.34 3.17
C ASN A 98 0.59 -15.18 2.73
N LEU A 99 1.18 -14.87 1.57
CA LEU A 99 2.40 -15.52 1.08
C LEU A 99 3.57 -15.32 2.06
N GLN A 100 3.75 -14.09 2.57
CA GLN A 100 4.77 -13.76 3.57
C GLN A 100 4.66 -14.66 4.81
N ARG A 101 3.45 -14.79 5.36
CA ARG A 101 3.17 -15.66 6.50
C ARG A 101 3.47 -17.12 6.20
N GLU A 102 3.01 -17.64 5.05
CA GLU A 102 3.25 -19.05 4.70
C GLU A 102 4.73 -19.39 4.58
N ILE A 103 5.54 -18.48 4.05
CA ILE A 103 6.98 -18.69 3.89
C ILE A 103 7.69 -18.64 5.24
N ALA A 104 7.27 -17.73 6.13
CA ALA A 104 7.75 -17.69 7.51
C ALA A 104 7.50 -19.01 8.25
N LEU A 105 6.39 -19.69 7.96
CA LEU A 105 6.04 -20.98 8.59
C LEU A 105 6.76 -22.18 7.99
N ASP A 106 7.17 -22.12 6.71
CA ASP A 106 7.86 -23.22 6.03
C ASP A 106 9.40 -23.11 6.13
N ASN A 107 9.93 -22.32 7.07
CA ASN A 107 11.36 -22.02 7.22
C ASN A 107 12.05 -21.64 5.88
N GLY A 108 11.36 -20.90 5.02
CA GLY A 108 11.89 -20.48 3.71
C GLY A 108 11.86 -21.55 2.62
N LYS A 109 11.19 -22.71 2.82
CA LYS A 109 11.13 -23.80 1.83
C LYS A 109 9.87 -23.83 0.95
N ALA A 110 9.02 -22.81 1.03
CA ALA A 110 7.76 -22.80 0.27
C ALA A 110 8.04 -22.89 -1.25
N ARG A 111 7.80 -24.06 -1.82
CA ARG A 111 7.79 -24.30 -3.28
C ARG A 111 6.38 -24.06 -3.83
N CYS A 112 6.25 -23.68 -5.10
CA CYS A 112 4.97 -23.82 -5.79
C CYS A 112 4.56 -25.30 -5.83
N LYS A 113 3.68 -25.71 -4.92
CA LYS A 113 3.05 -27.03 -5.01
C LYS A 113 2.08 -26.97 -6.19
N ARG A 114 2.43 -27.64 -7.29
CA ARG A 114 1.52 -27.90 -8.42
C ARG A 114 0.15 -28.30 -7.87
N LYS A 115 -0.92 -27.69 -8.40
CA LYS A 115 -2.33 -28.01 -8.10
C LYS A 115 -2.53 -29.53 -8.13
N ARG A 116 -2.45 -30.18 -6.98
CA ARG A 116 -2.94 -31.55 -6.78
C ARG A 116 -4.24 -31.45 -6.01
N SER A 117 -5.20 -32.22 -6.51
CA SER A 117 -6.58 -32.34 -6.06
C SER A 117 -6.75 -32.22 -4.55
N THR A 118 -7.75 -31.43 -4.20
CA THR A 118 -8.15 -30.96 -2.88
C THR A 118 -8.48 -32.13 -1.93
N LYS A 119 -7.47 -32.81 -1.39
CA LYS A 119 -7.65 -33.58 -0.16
C LYS A 119 -7.46 -32.61 1.00
N LYS A 120 -8.60 -32.17 1.55
CA LYS A 120 -8.76 -31.28 2.71
C LYS A 120 -7.83 -31.75 3.85
N ARG A 121 -6.58 -31.31 3.86
CA ARG A 121 -5.68 -31.50 5.01
C ARG A 121 -6.30 -30.66 6.12
N ARG A 122 -6.68 -31.30 7.22
CA ARG A 122 -7.03 -30.64 8.47
C ARG A 122 -5.96 -29.59 8.74
N SER A 123 -6.34 -28.31 8.70
CA SER A 123 -5.46 -27.22 9.09
C SER A 123 -5.07 -27.47 10.54
N SER A 124 -3.82 -27.87 10.75
CA SER A 124 -3.15 -27.65 12.02
C SER A 124 -3.37 -26.18 12.40
N LYS A 125 -3.72 -25.92 13.67
CA LYS A 125 -4.07 -24.60 14.22
C LYS A 125 -3.29 -23.48 13.51
N PRO A 126 -3.94 -22.37 13.11
CA PRO A 126 -3.23 -21.26 12.51
C PRO A 126 -2.16 -20.82 13.50
N SER A 127 -0.91 -21.07 13.15
CA SER A 127 0.25 -20.53 13.85
C SER A 127 0.08 -19.02 13.97
N GLU A 128 0.32 -18.51 15.18
CA GLU A 128 0.23 -17.12 15.66
C GLU A 128 1.14 -16.11 14.93
N CYS A 129 1.62 -16.40 13.72
CA CYS A 129 2.42 -15.46 12.95
C CYS A 129 1.51 -14.45 12.26
N ILE A 130 1.54 -13.20 12.73
CA ILE A 130 0.86 -12.07 12.11
C ILE A 130 1.48 -11.81 10.74
N ALA A 131 0.66 -11.84 9.70
CA ALA A 131 1.07 -11.56 8.33
C ALA A 131 1.42 -10.08 8.17
N ASN A 132 2.53 -9.78 7.48
CA ASN A 132 2.96 -8.42 7.18
C ASN A 132 3.22 -8.25 5.68
N PHE A 133 3.30 -7.01 5.20
CA PHE A 133 3.70 -6.76 3.82
C PHE A 133 5.17 -7.21 3.61
N PRO A 134 5.50 -7.89 2.50
CA PRO A 134 6.85 -8.41 2.27
C PRO A 134 7.92 -7.32 2.26
N THR A 135 9.08 -7.60 2.84
CA THR A 135 10.31 -6.82 2.63
C THR A 135 10.90 -7.13 1.26
N TRP A 136 11.73 -6.21 0.74
CA TRP A 136 12.52 -6.48 -0.45
C TRP A 136 13.45 -7.69 -0.27
N LYS A 137 13.99 -7.91 0.94
CA LYS A 137 14.83 -9.08 1.28
C LYS A 137 14.05 -10.40 1.14
N GLU A 138 12.81 -10.43 1.62
CA GLU A 138 11.89 -11.57 1.46
C GLU A 138 11.62 -11.80 -0.03
N LEU A 139 11.26 -10.76 -0.79
CA LEU A 139 10.99 -10.86 -2.23
C LEU A 139 12.20 -11.40 -3.02
N VAL A 140 13.42 -10.93 -2.74
CA VAL A 140 14.64 -11.41 -3.40
C VAL A 140 14.93 -12.87 -3.05
N ARG A 141 14.75 -13.27 -1.78
CA ARG A 141 14.88 -14.67 -1.39
C ARG A 141 13.89 -15.55 -2.17
N TRP A 142 12.66 -15.06 -2.39
CA TRP A 142 11.64 -15.82 -3.12
C TRP A 142 11.96 -15.94 -4.60
N ALA A 143 12.42 -14.86 -5.25
CA ALA A 143 12.84 -14.90 -6.65
C ALA A 143 13.95 -15.93 -6.92
N ARG A 144 14.86 -16.13 -5.95
CA ARG A 144 15.94 -17.12 -6.06
C ARG A 144 15.46 -18.57 -5.92
N VAL A 145 14.34 -18.79 -5.23
CA VAL A 145 13.78 -20.12 -4.98
C VAL A 145 12.79 -20.50 -6.07
N ASP A 146 11.94 -19.58 -6.50
CA ASP A 146 10.88 -19.82 -7.49
C ASP A 146 10.29 -18.50 -8.02
N ALA A 147 10.79 -18.00 -9.15
CA ALA A 147 10.30 -16.76 -9.76
C ALA A 147 8.81 -16.81 -10.16
N GLN A 148 8.27 -18.00 -10.47
CA GLN A 148 6.86 -18.18 -10.84
C GLN A 148 5.90 -18.09 -9.63
N CYS A 149 6.42 -18.26 -8.42
CA CYS A 149 5.64 -18.24 -7.18
C CYS A 149 4.92 -16.90 -6.95
N LEU A 150 5.54 -15.77 -7.31
CA LEU A 150 4.94 -14.45 -7.16
C LEU A 150 3.81 -14.21 -8.17
N GLU A 151 4.00 -14.61 -9.43
CA GLU A 151 3.02 -14.45 -10.51
C GLU A 151 1.75 -15.27 -10.25
N GLU A 152 1.90 -16.57 -9.97
CA GLU A 152 0.78 -17.49 -9.85
C GLU A 152 0.02 -17.34 -8.52
N ARG A 153 0.72 -17.07 -7.42
CA ARG A 153 0.11 -17.10 -6.07
C ARG A 153 -0.43 -15.76 -5.61
N CYS A 154 0.19 -14.66 -6.04
CA CYS A 154 -0.26 -13.32 -5.65
C CYS A 154 -1.16 -12.68 -6.70
N ASN A 155 -1.37 -13.33 -7.85
CA ASN A 155 -2.17 -12.84 -8.97
C ASN A 155 -1.78 -11.41 -9.40
N ILE A 156 -0.48 -11.11 -9.31
CA ILE A 156 0.07 -9.77 -9.61
C ILE A 156 0.40 -9.63 -11.11
N GLY A 157 0.33 -10.72 -11.88
CA GLY A 157 0.49 -10.74 -13.33
C GLY A 157 1.77 -10.04 -13.79
N TYR A 158 1.65 -9.15 -14.78
CA TYR A 158 2.76 -8.40 -15.35
C TYR A 158 3.52 -7.53 -14.32
N ARG A 159 2.94 -7.23 -13.16
CA ARG A 159 3.57 -6.42 -12.11
C ARG A 159 4.62 -7.20 -11.32
N ALA A 160 4.65 -8.53 -11.40
CA ALA A 160 5.65 -9.34 -10.71
C ALA A 160 7.08 -8.94 -11.07
N ALA A 161 7.37 -8.83 -12.37
CA ALA A 161 8.71 -8.52 -12.86
C ALA A 161 9.20 -7.14 -12.40
N PRO A 162 8.43 -6.04 -12.52
CA PRO A 162 8.78 -4.74 -11.93
C PRO A 162 9.01 -4.79 -10.42
N ILE A 163 8.13 -5.47 -9.65
CA ILE A 163 8.27 -5.60 -8.19
C ILE A 163 9.59 -6.30 -7.83
N LEU A 164 9.92 -7.38 -8.52
CA LEU A 164 11.17 -8.12 -8.31
C LEU A 164 12.39 -7.32 -8.74
N ARG A 165 12.30 -6.59 -9.86
CA ARG A 165 13.37 -5.71 -10.33
C ARG A 165 13.69 -4.64 -9.28
N LEU A 166 12.67 -4.01 -8.71
CA LEU A 166 12.84 -3.02 -7.64
C LEU A 166 13.53 -3.65 -6.42
N ALA A 167 13.07 -4.81 -5.97
CA ALA A 167 13.69 -5.50 -4.84
C ALA A 167 15.16 -5.89 -5.09
N LEU A 168 15.51 -6.28 -6.33
CA LEU A 168 16.88 -6.55 -6.74
C LEU A 168 17.76 -5.30 -6.84
N MET A 169 17.17 -4.13 -7.13
CA MET A 169 17.91 -2.85 -7.13
C MET A 169 18.41 -2.52 -5.72
N PHE A 170 17.58 -2.69 -4.69
CA PHE A 170 18.03 -2.61 -3.29
C PHE A 170 19.12 -3.64 -2.97
N ALA A 171 18.92 -4.90 -3.38
CA ALA A 171 19.87 -5.97 -3.09
C ALA A 171 21.27 -5.74 -3.67
N ASN A 172 21.34 -5.07 -4.82
CA ASN A 172 22.57 -4.80 -5.55
C ASN A 172 23.12 -3.40 -5.26
N GLY A 173 22.55 -2.67 -4.30
CA GLY A 173 22.98 -1.30 -3.96
C GLY A 173 22.77 -0.28 -5.07
N LYS A 174 21.86 -0.54 -6.01
CA LYS A 174 21.46 0.41 -7.07
C LYS A 174 20.41 1.41 -6.60
N LEU A 175 19.77 1.12 -5.47
CA LEU A 175 18.89 2.01 -4.73
C LEU A 175 19.28 1.89 -3.27
N ASP A 176 19.46 3.04 -2.63
CA ASP A 176 19.70 3.12 -1.20
C ASP A 176 18.42 3.50 -0.46
N GLU A 177 18.23 2.96 0.75
CA GLU A 177 17.07 3.31 1.58
C GLU A 177 17.12 4.81 1.96
N ASP A 178 18.33 5.35 2.19
CA ASP A 178 18.53 6.77 2.49
C ASP A 178 18.31 7.69 1.28
N GLU A 179 18.51 7.20 0.05
CA GLU A 179 18.21 7.95 -1.18
C GLU A 179 16.70 8.18 -1.34
N ILE A 180 15.87 7.21 -0.95
CA ILE A 180 14.41 7.36 -1.01
C ILE A 180 13.94 8.39 0.01
N THR A 181 14.46 8.34 1.24
CA THR A 181 14.14 9.33 2.26
C THR A 181 14.56 10.74 1.84
N LYS A 182 15.69 10.88 1.14
CA LYS A 182 16.10 12.16 0.54
C LYS A 182 15.17 12.62 -0.59
N LEU A 183 14.63 11.71 -1.40
CA LEU A 183 13.64 12.05 -2.43
C LEU A 183 12.31 12.50 -1.80
N GLU A 184 11.88 11.84 -0.73
CA GLU A 184 10.68 12.22 0.03
C GLU A 184 10.83 13.60 0.70
N GLN A 185 12.04 13.94 1.16
CA GLN A 185 12.33 15.23 1.82
C GLN A 185 12.69 16.37 0.86
N SER A 186 13.19 16.08 -0.35
CA SER A 186 13.57 17.08 -1.35
C SER A 186 12.44 17.47 -2.29
N SER A 187 11.36 16.69 -2.30
CA SER A 187 10.17 16.99 -3.09
C SER A 187 9.37 18.09 -2.39
N ASP A 188 9.23 19.24 -3.06
CA ASP A 188 8.23 20.26 -2.72
C ASP A 188 6.88 19.55 -2.43
N PRO A 189 6.24 19.76 -1.26
CA PRO A 189 4.97 19.13 -0.92
C PRO A 189 3.88 19.36 -1.97
N THR A 190 4.04 20.40 -2.80
CA THR A 190 3.13 20.74 -3.91
C THR A 190 3.50 20.04 -5.22
N ALA A 191 4.72 19.53 -5.42
CA ALA A 191 5.12 18.84 -6.65
C ALA A 191 4.33 17.54 -6.89
N PHE A 192 3.90 16.86 -5.82
CA PHE A 192 2.97 15.74 -5.92
C PHE A 192 1.52 16.19 -6.19
N GLN A 193 1.17 17.42 -5.80
CA GLN A 193 -0.17 18.01 -5.97
C GLN A 193 -0.37 18.66 -7.34
N SER A 194 0.70 18.89 -8.10
CA SER A 194 0.65 19.33 -9.50
C SER A 194 0.78 18.19 -10.51
N LEU A 195 1.22 17.00 -10.09
CA LEU A 195 1.45 15.87 -10.99
C LEU A 195 0.20 14.99 -11.17
N ILE A 196 -0.42 15.07 -12.35
CA ILE A 196 -1.47 14.12 -12.77
C ILE A 196 -0.82 12.90 -13.44
N PRO A 197 -1.23 11.66 -13.09
CA PRO A 197 -0.70 10.45 -13.73
C PRO A 197 -0.93 10.45 -15.25
N SER A 198 0.08 10.07 -16.02
CA SER A 198 -0.06 9.87 -17.47
C SER A 198 -0.28 8.39 -17.80
N ASP A 199 -1.42 7.85 -17.37
CA ASP A 199 -1.73 6.42 -17.50
C ASP A 199 -3.00 6.15 -18.31
N THR A 200 -3.30 4.86 -18.53
CA THR A 200 -4.47 4.45 -19.31
C THR A 200 -5.79 4.88 -18.68
N GLU A 201 -5.82 5.04 -17.36
CA GLU A 201 -7.00 5.44 -16.63
C GLU A 201 -7.29 6.92 -16.82
N THR A 202 -6.24 7.75 -16.80
CA THR A 202 -6.33 9.16 -17.14
C THR A 202 -6.78 9.35 -18.58
N ILE A 203 -6.22 8.59 -19.54
CA ILE A 203 -6.70 8.62 -20.95
C ILE A 203 -8.19 8.24 -21.04
N ARG A 204 -8.65 7.21 -20.31
CA ARG A 204 -10.05 6.81 -20.27
C ARG A 204 -10.92 7.95 -19.74
N HIS A 205 -10.53 8.52 -18.60
CA HIS A 205 -11.24 9.61 -17.94
C HIS A 205 -11.38 10.84 -18.85
N LEU A 206 -10.28 11.30 -19.45
CA LEU A 206 -10.29 12.43 -20.39
C LEU A 206 -11.18 12.17 -21.62
N LYS A 207 -11.24 10.93 -22.10
CA LYS A 207 -12.13 10.56 -23.22
C LYS A 207 -13.60 10.59 -22.84
N GLN A 208 -13.94 10.06 -21.67
CA GLN A 208 -15.33 9.84 -21.27
C GLN A 208 -15.96 11.09 -20.66
N VAL A 209 -15.21 11.84 -19.83
CA VAL A 209 -15.71 13.00 -19.09
C VAL A 209 -15.48 14.30 -19.86
N HIS A 210 -14.30 14.45 -20.48
CA HIS A 210 -13.90 15.70 -21.15
C HIS A 210 -14.02 15.66 -22.68
N GLY A 211 -14.57 14.58 -23.25
CA GLY A 211 -14.75 14.44 -24.69
C GLY A 211 -13.45 14.42 -25.50
N LYS A 212 -12.29 14.19 -24.88
CA LYS A 212 -10.97 14.12 -25.55
C LYS A 212 -10.80 12.78 -26.29
N GLY A 213 -11.67 12.47 -27.25
CA GLY A 213 -11.71 11.18 -27.96
C GLY A 213 -10.37 10.74 -28.58
N ASN A 214 -9.56 11.71 -29.02
CA ASN A 214 -8.23 11.49 -29.61
C ASN A 214 -7.08 11.41 -28.58
N CYS A 215 -7.38 11.49 -27.28
CA CYS A 215 -6.36 11.42 -26.23
C CYS A 215 -5.57 10.09 -26.31
N SER A 216 -4.25 10.19 -26.23
CA SER A 216 -3.32 9.06 -26.30
C SER A 216 -2.09 9.32 -25.43
N ASN A 217 -1.20 8.33 -25.29
CA ASN A 217 0.06 8.50 -24.54
C ASN A 217 0.91 9.69 -25.02
N ASN A 218 0.78 10.08 -26.29
CA ASN A 218 1.55 11.18 -26.86
C ASN A 218 0.88 12.55 -26.66
N THR A 219 -0.43 12.58 -26.40
CA THR A 219 -1.20 13.84 -26.27
C THR A 219 -1.64 14.13 -24.84
N ILE A 220 -1.62 13.11 -23.96
CA ILE A 220 -2.12 13.19 -22.59
C ILE A 220 -1.56 14.39 -21.81
N ALA A 221 -0.26 14.68 -21.91
CA ALA A 221 0.33 15.80 -21.19
C ALA A 221 -0.30 17.15 -21.57
N ARG A 222 -0.52 17.38 -22.88
CA ARG A 222 -1.18 18.59 -23.38
C ARG A 222 -2.67 18.60 -23.01
N ASP A 223 -3.34 17.47 -23.16
CA ASP A 223 -4.78 17.37 -22.92
C ASP A 223 -5.09 17.55 -21.41
N VAL A 224 -4.21 17.06 -20.52
CA VAL A 224 -4.24 17.31 -19.07
C VAL A 224 -4.03 18.79 -18.76
N GLU A 225 -2.99 19.42 -19.34
CA GLU A 225 -2.69 20.83 -19.11
C GLU A 225 -3.85 21.73 -19.54
N GLU A 226 -4.49 21.42 -20.67
CA GLU A 226 -5.63 22.19 -21.18
C GLU A 226 -6.85 22.16 -20.24
N ILE A 227 -7.08 21.05 -19.56
CA ILE A 227 -8.25 20.86 -18.69
C ILE A 227 -7.96 21.32 -17.26
N TYR A 228 -6.83 20.86 -16.72
CA TYR A 228 -6.51 21.01 -15.31
C TYR A 228 -5.48 22.10 -15.02
N GLY A 229 -4.77 22.64 -16.01
CA GLY A 229 -3.74 23.67 -15.80
C GLY A 229 -4.28 24.91 -15.08
N GLN A 230 -5.57 25.23 -15.24
CA GLN A 230 -6.26 26.30 -14.52
C GLN A 230 -6.28 26.13 -12.99
N TYR A 231 -6.06 24.91 -12.48
CA TYR A 231 -6.09 24.61 -11.06
C TYR A 231 -4.70 24.67 -10.41
N ASP A 232 -3.68 25.21 -11.08
CA ASP A 232 -2.32 25.33 -10.51
C ASP A 232 -2.32 25.99 -9.11
N PRO A 233 -1.59 25.43 -8.11
CA PRO A 233 -0.76 24.21 -8.14
C PRO A 233 -1.48 22.93 -7.67
N PHE A 234 -2.81 22.92 -7.70
CA PHE A 234 -3.69 21.86 -7.17
C PHE A 234 -4.33 20.98 -8.27
N GLN A 235 -3.70 20.90 -9.46
CA GLN A 235 -4.24 20.15 -10.60
C GLN A 235 -4.52 18.68 -10.24
N CYS A 236 -3.63 18.04 -9.48
CA CYS A 236 -3.80 16.64 -9.06
C CYS A 236 -5.03 16.47 -8.16
N LEU A 237 -5.29 17.42 -7.25
CA LEU A 237 -6.46 17.36 -6.37
C LEU A 237 -7.76 17.50 -7.16
N ALA A 238 -7.81 18.46 -8.09
CA ALA A 238 -8.97 18.65 -8.98
C ALA A 238 -9.25 17.38 -9.81
N TYR A 239 -8.20 16.79 -10.39
CA TYR A 239 -8.28 15.54 -11.14
C TYR A 239 -8.82 14.38 -10.28
N TRP A 240 -8.25 14.15 -9.08
CA TRP A 240 -8.68 13.04 -8.22
C TRP A 240 -10.10 13.20 -7.71
N MET A 241 -10.52 14.43 -7.37
CA MET A 241 -11.89 14.71 -6.95
C MET A 241 -12.88 14.37 -8.07
N GLU A 242 -12.65 14.88 -9.29
CA GLU A 242 -13.54 14.61 -10.42
C GLU A 242 -13.56 13.12 -10.80
N LEU A 243 -12.40 12.45 -10.77
CA LEU A 243 -12.31 11.02 -11.03
C LEU A 243 -13.12 10.20 -10.00
N VAL A 244 -13.02 10.55 -8.71
CA VAL A 244 -13.80 9.87 -7.65
C VAL A 244 -15.29 10.11 -7.84
N GLU A 245 -15.71 11.35 -8.11
CA GLU A 245 -17.11 11.71 -8.36
C GLU A 245 -17.69 10.96 -9.58
N GLU A 246 -16.90 10.77 -10.64
CA GLU A 246 -17.27 9.95 -11.80
C GLU A 246 -17.51 8.49 -11.42
N TYR A 247 -16.59 7.90 -10.65
CA TYR A 247 -16.74 6.53 -10.16
C TYR A 247 -17.96 6.36 -9.25
N GLU A 248 -18.22 7.31 -8.35
CA GLU A 248 -19.38 7.28 -7.45
C GLU A 248 -20.70 7.40 -8.22
N SER A 249 -20.77 8.30 -9.19
CA SER A 249 -21.94 8.49 -10.05
C SER A 249 -22.26 7.24 -10.88
N ASN A 250 -21.24 6.56 -11.38
CA ASN A 250 -21.40 5.34 -12.19
C ASN A 250 -21.78 4.10 -11.36
N LEU A 251 -21.43 4.06 -10.07
CA LEU A 251 -21.67 2.91 -9.19
C LEU A 251 -22.93 3.03 -8.33
N GLY A 252 -23.59 4.20 -8.31
CA GLY A 252 -24.89 4.40 -7.70
C GLY A 252 -24.89 4.23 -6.18
N ASN A 253 -24.16 5.10 -5.47
CA ASN A 253 -24.34 5.29 -4.04
C ASN A 253 -25.45 6.29 -3.73
#